data_AF-A0A1N7JE02-F1
#
_entry.id   AF-A0A1N7JE02-F1
#
_cell.length_a   1.000
_cell.length_b   1.000
_cell.length_c   1.000
_cell.angle_alpha   90.00
_cell.angle_beta   90.00
_cell.angle_gamma   90.00
#
_symmetry.space_group_name_H-M   'P 1'
#
loop_
_entity.id
_entity.type
_entity.pdbx_description
1 polymer ?
#
loop_
_entity_poly.entity_id
_entity_poly.type
_entity_poly.pdbx_seq_one_letter_code
_entity_poly.pdbx_strand_id
1 'polypeptide(L)'
;MISHSEVQKALSARIDGEDPSIDNSILDAHLAGCPECLAFWERSLRLTSSLSLVDADGAMAPPADLSKVIFAGVEGEFRRVSARRVVALAVGRMLLVLLAVVHAFWAGEDIVSLVAATVDTSMSQLLIGTAAVHVGITAALLFAAWKPSQIPGILLIVGAMFGFTVGFVVLEAVSGSGTAPWWQFVTLLLTCAALVFMWFADKGLKNPLLGLSSRPLS
;
A
#
# COMPACT_ATOMS: atom_id res chain seq x y z
N MET A 1 -2.76 45.50 36.47
CA MET A 1 -1.65 45.14 37.38
C MET A 1 -1.44 43.66 37.19
N ILE A 2 -0.32 43.23 36.61
CA ILE A 2 -0.04 41.81 36.37
C ILE A 2 0.25 41.18 37.74
N SER A 3 -0.40 40.07 38.05
CA SER A 3 -0.18 39.38 39.32
C SER A 3 1.14 38.60 39.29
N HIS A 4 1.82 38.49 40.43
CA HIS A 4 3.09 37.74 40.52
C HIS A 4 2.91 36.27 40.11
N SER A 5 1.73 35.68 40.33
CA SER A 5 1.39 34.31 39.90
C SER A 5 1.34 34.14 38.39
N GLU A 6 0.86 35.14 37.65
CA GLU A 6 0.81 35.09 36.18
C GLU A 6 2.22 35.21 35.58
N VAL A 7 3.06 36.06 36.18
CA VAL A 7 4.47 36.21 35.82
C VAL A 7 5.24 34.91 36.05
N GLN A 8 5.08 34.28 37.22
CA GLN A 8 5.74 33.00 37.53
C GLN A 8 5.31 31.87 36.59
N LYS A 9 4.03 31.83 36.20
CA LYS A 9 3.52 30.82 35.26
C LYS A 9 4.09 31.02 33.85
N ALA A 10 4.11 32.26 33.35
CA ALA A 10 4.72 32.59 32.07
C ALA A 10 6.23 32.28 32.06
N LEU A 11 6.90 32.52 33.19
CA LEU A 11 8.31 32.24 33.36
C LEU A 11 8.63 30.74 33.40
N SER A 12 7.76 29.92 34.00
CA SER A 12 7.87 28.46 33.96
C SER A 12 7.70 27.93 32.53
N ALA A 13 6.67 28.40 31.80
CA ALA A 13 6.45 28.03 30.40
C ALA A 13 7.69 28.31 29.54
N ARG A 14 8.36 29.46 29.76
CA ARG A 14 9.61 29.83 29.10
C ARG A 14 10.78 28.87 29.40
N ILE A 15 10.85 28.27 30.61
CA ILE A 15 11.88 27.26 30.94
C ILE A 15 11.60 25.95 30.22
N ASP A 16 10.33 25.56 30.10
CA ASP A 16 9.92 24.30 29.49
C ASP A 16 9.86 24.37 27.95
N GLY A 17 10.12 25.56 27.37
CA GLY A 17 10.12 25.79 25.93
C GLY A 17 8.72 25.96 25.32
N GLU A 18 7.70 26.14 26.15
CA GLU A 18 6.34 26.46 25.75
C GLU A 18 6.17 27.97 25.49
N ASP A 19 5.17 28.34 24.69
CA ASP A 19 4.89 29.74 24.36
C ASP A 19 4.34 30.48 25.60
N PRO A 20 5.04 31.50 26.14
CA PRO A 20 4.58 32.22 27.31
C PRO A 20 3.32 33.03 26.99
N SER A 21 2.31 32.94 27.86
CA SER A 21 1.06 33.70 27.70
C SER A 21 1.22 35.23 27.82
N ILE A 22 2.41 35.71 28.15
CA ILE A 22 2.76 37.13 28.32
C ILE A 22 4.00 37.39 27.45
N ASP A 23 3.99 38.52 26.74
CA ASP A 23 5.12 38.92 25.90
C ASP A 23 6.43 39.01 26.69
N ASN A 24 7.50 38.47 26.10
CA ASN A 24 8.81 38.39 26.73
C ASN A 24 9.37 39.76 27.14
N SER A 25 9.07 40.83 26.40
CA SER A 25 9.53 42.19 26.75
C SER A 25 8.91 42.73 28.04
N ILE A 26 7.65 42.36 28.30
CA ILE A 26 6.93 42.73 29.53
C ILE A 26 7.45 41.91 30.71
N LEU A 27 7.76 40.64 30.47
CA LEU A 27 8.35 39.75 31.47
C LEU A 27 9.73 40.23 31.92
N ASP A 28 10.60 40.60 30.97
CA ASP A 28 11.94 41.10 31.25
C ASP A 28 11.91 42.45 32.00
N ALA A 29 10.96 43.34 31.65
CA ALA A 29 10.73 44.60 32.36
C ALA A 29 10.26 44.38 33.81
N HIS A 30 9.41 43.37 34.05
CA HIS A 30 8.95 43.03 35.40
C HIS A 30 10.05 42.38 36.24
N LEU A 31 10.89 41.51 35.63
CA LEU A 31 12.03 40.89 36.28
C LEU A 31 13.08 41.93 36.73
N ALA A 32 13.28 43.00 35.95
CA ALA A 32 14.17 44.10 36.34
C ALA A 32 13.68 44.91 37.56
N GLY A 33 12.37 44.89 37.83
CA GLY A 33 11.74 45.69 38.89
C GLY A 33 11.30 44.92 40.13
N CYS A 34 11.19 43.59 40.08
CA CYS A 34 10.62 42.78 41.16
C CYS A 34 11.61 41.72 41.70
N PRO A 35 12.13 41.88 42.93
CA PRO A 35 13.11 40.95 43.50
C PRO A 35 12.54 39.56 43.80
N GLU A 36 11.22 39.45 44.02
CA GLU A 36 10.56 38.17 44.30
C GLU A 36 10.52 37.26 43.05
N CYS A 37 10.17 37.82 41.90
CA CYS A 37 10.12 37.09 40.64
C CYS A 37 11.53 36.71 40.15
N LEU A 38 12.53 37.55 40.42
CA LEU A 38 13.94 37.26 40.15
C LEU A 38 14.43 36.09 41.02
N ALA A 39 14.11 36.08 42.32
CA ALA A 39 14.46 34.97 43.21
C ALA A 39 13.77 33.65 42.82
N PHE A 40 12.54 33.71 42.30
CA PHE A 40 11.85 32.54 41.75
C PHE A 40 12.55 32.00 40.50
N TRP A 41 12.94 32.89 39.57
CA TRP A 41 13.68 32.56 38.35
C TRP A 41 15.01 31.84 38.61
N GLU A 42 15.82 32.38 39.52
CA GLU A 42 17.12 31.79 39.84
C GLU A 42 16.95 30.42 40.49
N ARG A 43 15.91 30.24 41.32
CA ARG A 43 15.61 28.96 41.96
C ARG A 43 15.16 27.90 40.95
N SER A 44 14.32 28.27 39.99
CA SER A 44 13.87 27.35 38.94
C SER A 44 15.01 26.96 38.01
N LEU A 45 15.86 27.91 37.58
CA LEU A 45 17.05 27.60 36.77
C LEU A 45 18.03 26.68 37.50
N ARG A 46 18.25 26.91 38.81
CA ARG A 46 19.12 26.06 39.61
C ARG A 46 18.57 24.63 39.74
N LEU A 47 17.25 24.48 39.88
CA LEU A 47 16.59 23.17 39.93
C LEU A 47 16.72 22.43 38.59
N THR A 48 16.42 23.10 37.47
CA THR A 48 16.56 22.52 36.13
C THR A 48 18.01 22.13 35.84
N SER A 49 18.98 22.95 36.23
CA SER A 49 20.41 22.61 36.11
C SER A 49 20.78 21.39 36.97
N SER A 50 20.27 21.28 38.20
CA SER A 50 20.53 20.12 39.05
C SER A 50 19.94 18.82 38.49
N LEU A 51 18.76 18.88 37.85
CA LEU A 51 18.13 17.73 37.19
C LEU A 51 18.88 17.35 35.91
N SER A 52 19.28 18.34 35.10
CA SER A 52 20.07 18.12 33.89
C SER A 52 21.45 17.51 34.18
N LEU A 53 22.06 17.82 35.33
CA LEU A 53 23.33 17.21 35.74
C LEU A 53 23.16 15.75 36.16
N VAL A 54 22.05 15.39 36.81
CA VAL A 54 21.70 13.99 37.12
C VAL A 54 21.45 13.17 35.85
N ASP A 55 20.88 13.78 34.81
CA ASP A 55 20.77 13.17 33.48
C ASP A 55 22.12 13.05 32.75
N ALA A 56 23.01 14.04 32.91
CA ALA A 56 24.35 14.05 32.31
C ALA A 56 25.33 13.05 32.94
N ASP A 57 25.14 12.70 34.22
CA ASP A 57 25.86 11.62 34.92
C ASP A 57 25.46 10.21 34.43
N GLY A 58 24.66 10.12 33.36
CA GLY A 58 24.42 8.88 32.61
C GLY A 58 23.46 7.91 33.29
N ALA A 59 22.84 8.30 34.41
CA ALA A 59 21.88 7.46 35.12
C ALA A 59 20.49 7.39 34.43
N MET A 60 20.15 8.39 33.60
CA MET A 60 18.86 8.50 32.90
C MET A 60 18.98 8.97 31.43
N ALA A 61 20.19 9.04 30.86
CA ALA A 61 20.34 9.19 29.42
C ALA A 61 19.97 7.86 28.74
N PRO A 62 18.91 7.79 27.90
CA PRO A 62 18.62 6.56 27.16
C PRO A 62 19.86 6.20 26.33
N PRO A 63 20.43 4.99 26.47
CA PRO A 63 21.58 4.56 25.70
C PRO A 63 21.34 4.84 24.21
N ALA A 64 22.24 5.60 23.57
CA ALA A 64 22.13 5.96 22.15
C ALA A 64 22.02 4.74 21.20
N ASP A 65 22.35 3.56 21.72
CA ASP A 65 22.26 2.27 21.02
C ASP A 65 20.86 1.63 21.06
N LEU A 66 19.94 2.07 21.91
CA LEU A 66 18.57 1.56 21.93
C LEU A 66 17.83 1.90 20.63
N SER A 67 18.06 3.08 20.05
CA SER A 67 17.51 3.42 18.75
C SER A 67 18.02 2.48 17.67
N LYS A 68 19.33 2.17 17.64
CA LYS A 68 19.91 1.23 16.68
C LYS A 68 19.44 -0.21 16.89
N VAL A 69 19.27 -0.65 18.15
CA VAL A 69 18.78 -2.01 18.48
C VAL A 69 17.29 -2.14 18.18
N ILE A 70 16.48 -1.10 18.41
CA ILE A 70 15.07 -1.05 18.02
C ILE A 70 14.95 -1.03 16.49
N PHE A 71 15.72 -0.19 15.79
CA PHE A 71 15.75 -0.22 14.32
C PHE A 71 16.26 -1.57 13.78
N ALA A 72 17.30 -2.17 14.37
CA ALA A 72 17.84 -3.46 13.93
C ALA A 72 16.89 -4.64 14.19
N GLY A 73 16.16 -4.62 15.30
CA GLY A 73 15.15 -5.63 15.65
C GLY A 73 13.91 -5.55 14.74
N VAL A 74 13.49 -4.33 14.38
CA VAL A 74 12.30 -4.09 13.56
C VAL A 74 12.59 -4.25 12.06
N GLU A 75 13.80 -3.93 11.59
CA GLU A 75 14.18 -4.06 10.18
C GLU A 75 14.09 -5.52 9.68
N GLY A 76 14.34 -6.51 10.54
CA GLY A 76 14.29 -7.92 10.16
C GLY A 76 12.88 -8.39 9.77
N GLU A 77 11.86 -7.94 10.48
CA GLU A 77 10.47 -8.33 10.25
C GLU A 77 9.84 -7.52 9.12
N PHE A 78 10.08 -6.20 9.08
CA PHE A 78 9.67 -5.35 7.97
C PHE A 78 10.34 -5.76 6.64
N ARG A 79 11.62 -6.16 6.66
CA ARG A 79 12.33 -6.67 5.48
C ARG A 79 11.81 -8.04 5.03
N ARG A 80 11.37 -8.90 5.94
CA ARG A 80 10.74 -10.20 5.58
C ARG A 80 9.36 -10.00 4.96
N VAL A 81 8.54 -9.11 5.50
CA VAL A 81 7.21 -8.79 4.95
C VAL A 81 7.35 -8.05 3.61
N SER A 82 8.28 -7.10 3.50
CA SER A 82 8.55 -6.39 2.25
C SER A 82 9.15 -7.32 1.19
N ALA A 83 10.11 -8.18 1.54
CA ALA A 83 10.68 -9.16 0.62
C ALA A 83 9.63 -10.17 0.15
N ARG A 84 8.78 -10.71 1.03
CA ARG A 84 7.67 -11.59 0.63
C ARG A 84 6.71 -10.90 -0.34
N ARG A 85 6.40 -9.62 -0.11
CA ARG A 85 5.53 -8.85 -1.01
C ARG A 85 6.18 -8.59 -2.37
N VAL A 86 7.46 -8.20 -2.38
CA VAL A 86 8.23 -8.00 -3.61
C VAL A 86 8.34 -9.31 -4.40
N VAL A 87 8.63 -10.42 -3.73
CA VAL A 87 8.67 -11.77 -4.34
C VAL A 87 7.29 -12.17 -4.86
N ALA A 88 6.22 -11.98 -4.08
CA ALA A 88 4.86 -12.30 -4.51
C ALA A 88 4.43 -11.48 -5.73
N LEU A 89 4.77 -10.19 -5.79
CA LEU A 89 4.53 -9.33 -6.95
C LEU A 89 5.36 -9.77 -8.17
N ALA A 90 6.63 -10.14 -7.97
CA ALA A 90 7.48 -10.64 -9.04
C ALA A 90 6.95 -11.97 -9.61
N VAL A 91 6.55 -12.90 -8.74
CA VAL A 91 5.92 -14.18 -9.12
C VAL A 91 4.59 -13.93 -9.83
N GLY A 92 3.75 -13.02 -9.32
CA GLY A 92 2.50 -12.64 -9.97
C GLY A 92 2.70 -12.08 -11.38
N ARG A 93 3.70 -11.21 -11.57
CA ARG A 93 4.08 -10.70 -12.91
C ARG A 93 4.55 -11.81 -13.84
N MET A 94 5.42 -12.70 -13.36
CA MET A 94 5.89 -13.84 -14.17
C MET A 94 4.72 -14.74 -14.57
N LEU A 95 3.79 -15.01 -13.64
CA LEU A 95 2.60 -15.79 -13.92
C LEU A 95 1.72 -15.12 -15.01
N LEU A 96 1.45 -13.81 -14.89
CA LEU A 96 0.68 -13.11 -15.93
C LEU A 96 1.37 -13.14 -17.30
N VAL A 97 2.68 -12.98 -17.35
CA VAL A 97 3.45 -13.05 -18.61
C VAL A 97 3.37 -14.46 -19.21
N LEU A 98 3.53 -15.50 -18.40
CA LEU A 98 3.40 -16.89 -18.87
C LEU A 98 2.01 -17.16 -19.43
N LEU A 99 0.95 -16.73 -18.76
CA LEU A 99 -0.42 -16.90 -19.27
C LEU A 99 -0.66 -16.06 -20.53
N ALA A 100 -0.09 -14.85 -20.62
CA ALA A 100 -0.16 -14.05 -21.84
C ALA A 100 0.50 -14.77 -23.03
N VAL A 101 1.65 -15.41 -22.83
CA VAL A 101 2.31 -16.22 -23.86
C VAL A 101 1.45 -17.40 -24.28
N VAL A 102 0.80 -18.08 -23.33
CA VAL A 102 -0.14 -19.16 -23.65
C VAL A 102 -1.27 -18.62 -24.52
N HIS A 103 -1.96 -17.55 -24.13
CA HIS A 103 -3.04 -16.96 -24.95
C HIS A 103 -2.56 -16.46 -26.32
N ALA A 104 -1.34 -15.93 -26.42
CA ALA A 104 -0.75 -15.53 -27.69
C ALA A 104 -0.53 -16.73 -28.63
N PHE A 105 -0.12 -17.87 -28.08
CA PHE A 105 0.01 -19.11 -28.85
C PHE A 105 -1.34 -19.58 -29.40
N TRP A 106 -2.40 -19.57 -28.57
CA TRP A 106 -3.77 -19.89 -29.03
C TRP A 106 -4.25 -18.93 -30.13
N ALA A 107 -4.04 -17.62 -29.95
CA ALA A 107 -4.37 -16.64 -30.98
C ALA A 107 -3.62 -16.90 -32.29
N GLY A 108 -2.35 -17.33 -32.22
CA GLY A 108 -1.55 -17.70 -33.39
C GLY A 108 -2.14 -18.88 -34.16
N GLU A 109 -2.52 -19.95 -33.45
CA GLU A 109 -3.21 -21.11 -34.04
C GLU A 109 -4.53 -20.70 -34.71
N ASP A 110 -5.34 -19.86 -34.05
CA ASP A 110 -6.61 -19.37 -34.60
C ASP A 110 -6.40 -18.57 -35.90
N ILE A 111 -5.37 -17.72 -35.95
CA ILE A 111 -5.02 -16.92 -37.14
C ILE A 111 -4.51 -17.82 -38.27
N VAL A 112 -3.67 -18.82 -37.97
CA VAL A 112 -3.19 -19.77 -38.98
C VAL A 112 -4.37 -20.58 -39.56
N SER A 113 -5.25 -21.07 -38.69
CA SER A 113 -6.49 -21.76 -39.08
C SER A 113 -7.39 -20.87 -39.95
N LEU A 114 -7.50 -19.58 -39.60
CA LEU A 114 -8.26 -18.60 -40.37
C LEU A 114 -7.70 -18.40 -41.79
N VAL A 115 -6.37 -18.30 -41.94
CA VAL A 115 -5.72 -18.17 -43.25
C VAL A 115 -5.87 -19.45 -44.08
N ALA A 116 -5.90 -20.62 -43.42
CA ALA A 116 -6.11 -21.91 -44.07
C ALA A 116 -7.59 -22.18 -44.44
N ALA A 117 -8.55 -21.45 -43.87
CA ALA A 117 -9.97 -21.58 -44.15
C ALA A 117 -10.31 -20.95 -45.52
N THR A 118 -10.08 -21.68 -46.60
CA THR A 118 -10.20 -21.15 -47.98
C THR A 118 -11.61 -21.15 -48.57
N VAL A 119 -12.64 -21.71 -47.89
CA VAL A 119 -13.95 -21.98 -48.53
C VAL A 119 -15.18 -21.62 -47.67
N ASP A 120 -15.07 -21.57 -46.34
CA ASP A 120 -16.24 -21.43 -45.47
C ASP A 120 -16.28 -20.06 -44.75
N THR A 121 -17.17 -19.18 -45.22
CA THR A 121 -17.39 -17.84 -44.66
C THR A 121 -17.89 -17.89 -43.21
N SER A 122 -18.64 -18.93 -42.84
CA SER A 122 -19.20 -19.06 -41.49
C SER A 122 -18.12 -19.41 -40.46
N MET A 123 -17.23 -20.34 -40.82
CA MET A 123 -16.10 -20.74 -39.98
C MET A 123 -15.09 -19.61 -39.81
N SER A 124 -14.78 -18.88 -40.89
CA SER A 124 -13.84 -17.75 -40.82
C SER A 124 -14.34 -16.62 -39.91
N GLN A 125 -15.65 -16.33 -39.88
CA GLN A 125 -16.21 -15.35 -38.93
C GLN A 125 -16.06 -15.79 -37.46
N LEU A 126 -16.25 -17.07 -37.16
CA LEU A 126 -16.06 -17.61 -35.81
C LEU A 126 -14.58 -17.56 -35.39
N LEU A 127 -13.66 -17.90 -36.30
CA LEU A 127 -12.23 -17.85 -36.07
C LEU A 127 -11.73 -16.42 -35.85
N ILE A 128 -12.27 -15.43 -36.60
CA ILE A 128 -11.95 -14.01 -36.37
C ILE A 128 -12.39 -13.57 -34.96
N GLY A 129 -13.60 -13.96 -34.54
CA GLY A 129 -14.12 -13.61 -33.22
C GLY A 129 -13.28 -14.21 -32.08
N THR A 130 -12.93 -15.49 -32.19
CA THR A 130 -12.12 -16.20 -31.18
C THR A 130 -10.68 -15.69 -31.14
N ALA A 131 -10.04 -15.46 -32.29
CA ALA A 131 -8.71 -14.85 -32.37
C ALA A 131 -8.70 -13.45 -31.73
N ALA A 132 -9.70 -12.62 -32.02
CA ALA A 132 -9.81 -11.28 -31.43
C ALA A 132 -9.90 -11.32 -29.90
N VAL A 133 -10.64 -12.28 -29.33
CA VAL A 133 -10.75 -12.48 -27.88
C VAL A 133 -9.39 -12.88 -27.29
N HIS A 134 -8.69 -13.86 -27.87
CA HIS A 134 -7.37 -14.29 -27.38
C HIS A 134 -6.31 -13.19 -27.47
N VAL A 135 -6.32 -12.40 -28.55
CA VAL A 135 -5.46 -11.21 -28.69
C VAL A 135 -5.79 -10.17 -27.64
N GLY A 136 -7.08 -9.89 -27.39
CA GLY A 136 -7.53 -8.94 -26.38
C GLY A 136 -7.10 -9.34 -24.96
N ILE A 137 -7.24 -10.62 -24.60
CA ILE A 137 -6.78 -11.16 -23.31
C ILE A 137 -5.26 -11.03 -23.18
N THR A 138 -4.52 -11.38 -24.23
CA THR A 138 -3.06 -11.26 -24.26
C THR A 138 -2.61 -9.83 -24.00
N ALA A 139 -3.21 -8.86 -24.69
CA ALA A 139 -2.92 -7.44 -24.51
C ALA A 139 -3.27 -6.96 -23.08
N ALA A 140 -4.42 -7.38 -22.55
CA ALA A 140 -4.85 -7.04 -21.20
C ALA A 140 -3.88 -7.58 -20.12
N LEU A 141 -3.40 -8.82 -20.27
CA LEU A 141 -2.45 -9.43 -19.33
C LEU A 141 -1.07 -8.76 -19.39
N LEU A 142 -0.57 -8.45 -20.59
CA LEU A 142 0.69 -7.70 -20.76
C LEU A 142 0.59 -6.30 -20.14
N PHE A 143 -0.54 -5.63 -20.37
CA PHE A 143 -0.79 -4.31 -19.78
C PHE A 143 -0.88 -4.37 -18.25
N ALA A 144 -1.57 -5.38 -17.70
CA ALA A 144 -1.63 -5.64 -16.26
C ALA A 144 -0.26 -5.92 -15.64
N ALA A 145 0.62 -6.63 -16.36
CA ALA A 145 1.98 -6.89 -15.93
C ALA A 145 2.84 -5.60 -15.86
N TRP A 146 2.67 -4.70 -16.83
CA TRP A 146 3.39 -3.41 -16.86
C TRP A 146 2.88 -2.44 -15.79
N LYS A 147 1.56 -2.35 -15.60
CA LYS A 147 0.94 -1.41 -14.64
C LYS A 147 -0.06 -2.08 -13.70
N PRO A 148 0.40 -2.64 -12.55
CA PRO A 148 -0.45 -3.34 -11.58
C PRO A 148 -1.61 -2.50 -11.02
N SER A 149 -1.50 -1.17 -11.04
CA SER A 149 -2.56 -0.29 -10.55
C SER A 149 -3.90 -0.40 -11.31
N GLN A 150 -3.91 -1.00 -12.51
CA GLN A 150 -5.12 -1.18 -13.33
C GLN A 150 -5.76 -2.57 -13.25
N ILE A 151 -5.23 -3.47 -12.39
CA ILE A 151 -5.79 -4.80 -12.17
C ILE A 151 -7.31 -4.83 -11.88
N PRO A 152 -7.92 -3.94 -11.05
CA PRO A 152 -9.35 -4.08 -10.73
C PRO A 152 -10.28 -3.91 -11.95
N GLY A 153 -9.93 -3.06 -12.92
CA GLY A 153 -10.72 -2.87 -14.14
C GLY A 153 -10.63 -4.09 -15.07
N ILE A 154 -9.41 -4.62 -15.24
CA ILE A 154 -9.16 -5.80 -16.08
C ILE A 154 -9.79 -7.05 -15.46
N LEU A 155 -9.70 -7.19 -14.14
CA LEU A 155 -10.32 -8.29 -13.39
C LEU A 155 -11.84 -8.32 -13.56
N LEU A 156 -12.51 -7.16 -13.58
CA LEU A 156 -13.94 -7.08 -13.82
C LEU A 156 -14.31 -7.62 -15.20
N ILE A 157 -13.58 -7.22 -16.23
CA ILE A 157 -13.84 -7.62 -17.62
C ILE A 157 -13.57 -9.12 -17.81
N VAL A 158 -12.37 -9.59 -17.44
CA VAL A 158 -11.98 -11.00 -17.59
C VAL A 158 -12.82 -11.90 -16.69
N GLY A 159 -13.15 -11.45 -15.47
CA GLY A 159 -14.02 -12.16 -14.55
C GLY A 159 -15.45 -12.30 -15.05
N ALA A 160 -16.02 -11.25 -15.66
CA ALA A 160 -17.34 -11.32 -16.28
C ALA A 160 -17.33 -12.31 -17.46
N MET A 161 -16.31 -12.26 -18.31
CA MET A 161 -16.15 -13.20 -19.42
C MET A 161 -16.09 -14.65 -18.91
N PHE A 162 -15.31 -14.92 -17.86
CA PHE A 162 -15.26 -16.23 -17.21
C PHE A 162 -16.63 -16.66 -16.67
N GLY A 163 -17.38 -15.76 -16.02
CA GLY A 163 -18.73 -16.04 -15.53
C GLY A 163 -19.67 -16.49 -16.65
N PHE A 164 -19.63 -15.82 -17.81
CA PHE A 164 -20.41 -16.25 -18.98
C PHE A 164 -19.94 -17.60 -19.53
N THR A 165 -18.62 -17.83 -19.61
CA THR A 165 -18.07 -19.13 -20.05
C THR A 165 -18.52 -20.27 -19.14
N VAL A 166 -18.53 -20.08 -17.81
CA VAL A 166 -19.09 -21.04 -16.85
C VAL A 166 -20.54 -21.35 -17.19
N GLY A 167 -21.36 -20.33 -17.45
CA GLY A 167 -22.76 -20.50 -17.82
C GLY A 167 -22.96 -21.35 -19.08
N PHE A 168 -22.15 -21.12 -20.12
CA PHE A 168 -22.19 -21.92 -21.35
C PHE A 168 -21.74 -23.37 -21.14
N VAL A 169 -20.71 -23.60 -20.33
CA VAL A 169 -20.26 -24.97 -19.98
C VAL A 169 -21.35 -25.72 -19.21
N VAL A 170 -22.03 -25.06 -18.28
CA VAL A 170 -23.16 -25.65 -17.55
C VAL A 170 -24.33 -25.95 -18.49
N LEU A 171 -24.65 -25.03 -19.41
CA LEU A 171 -25.70 -25.23 -20.41
C LEU A 171 -25.40 -26.44 -21.31
N GLU A 172 -24.17 -26.57 -21.80
CA GLU A 172 -23.70 -27.73 -22.56
C GLU A 172 -23.81 -29.03 -21.75
N ALA A 173 -23.41 -29.00 -20.48
CA ALA A 173 -23.51 -30.16 -19.59
C ALA A 173 -24.96 -30.62 -19.37
N VAL A 174 -25.90 -29.68 -19.28
CA VAL A 174 -27.35 -29.98 -19.19
C VAL A 174 -27.91 -30.45 -20.53
N SER A 175 -27.43 -29.88 -21.64
CA SER A 175 -27.92 -30.19 -22.99
C SER A 175 -27.38 -31.52 -23.53
N GLY A 176 -26.31 -32.06 -22.95
CA GLY A 176 -25.78 -33.39 -23.28
C GLY A 176 -25.05 -33.47 -24.63
N SER A 177 -24.65 -32.34 -25.21
CA SER A 177 -23.97 -32.23 -26.51
C SER A 177 -22.54 -32.78 -26.51
N GLY A 178 -21.87 -32.84 -25.35
CA GLY A 178 -20.54 -33.47 -25.20
C GLY A 178 -19.38 -32.70 -25.85
N THR A 179 -19.63 -31.51 -26.39
CA THR A 179 -18.69 -30.69 -27.16
C THR A 179 -18.04 -29.57 -26.34
N ALA A 180 -18.13 -29.64 -25.01
CA ALA A 180 -17.67 -28.56 -24.15
C ALA A 180 -16.15 -28.27 -24.33
N PRO A 181 -15.75 -27.00 -24.55
CA PRO A 181 -14.35 -26.60 -24.75
C PRO A 181 -13.62 -26.52 -23.40
N TRP A 182 -13.41 -27.66 -22.75
CA TRP A 182 -12.80 -27.79 -21.42
C TRP A 182 -11.45 -27.07 -21.31
N TRP A 183 -10.66 -27.10 -22.38
CA TRP A 183 -9.34 -26.50 -22.38
C TRP A 183 -9.39 -24.97 -22.25
N GLN A 184 -10.30 -24.32 -22.98
CA GLN A 184 -10.51 -22.88 -22.91
C GLN A 184 -11.06 -22.45 -21.54
N PHE A 185 -11.91 -23.29 -20.95
CA PHE A 185 -12.42 -23.06 -19.60
C PHE A 185 -11.30 -23.07 -18.54
N VAL A 186 -10.42 -24.07 -18.58
CA VAL A 186 -9.33 -24.23 -17.60
C VAL A 186 -8.31 -23.10 -17.72
N THR A 187 -7.93 -22.71 -18.94
CA THR A 187 -6.99 -21.59 -19.14
C THR A 187 -7.58 -20.28 -18.63
N LEU A 188 -8.87 -20.04 -18.88
CA LEU A 188 -9.54 -18.83 -18.41
C LEU A 188 -9.69 -18.83 -16.88
N LEU A 189 -10.02 -19.96 -16.25
CA LEU A 189 -10.02 -20.12 -14.79
C LEU A 189 -8.65 -19.74 -14.21
N LEU A 190 -7.56 -20.22 -14.81
CA LEU A 190 -6.20 -19.93 -14.37
C LEU A 190 -5.87 -18.44 -14.50
N THR A 191 -6.32 -17.76 -15.57
CA THR A 191 -6.15 -16.30 -15.70
C THR A 191 -6.86 -15.53 -14.61
N CYS A 192 -8.12 -15.88 -14.31
CA CYS A 192 -8.88 -15.26 -13.23
C CYS A 192 -8.19 -15.46 -11.88
N ALA A 193 -7.75 -16.69 -11.58
CA ALA A 193 -7.03 -16.98 -10.35
C ALA A 193 -5.72 -16.18 -10.24
N ALA A 194 -4.95 -16.06 -11.34
CA ALA A 194 -3.72 -15.28 -11.38
C ALA A 194 -3.96 -13.78 -11.15
N LEU A 195 -5.02 -13.21 -11.75
CA LEU A 195 -5.40 -11.81 -11.55
C LEU A 195 -5.87 -11.54 -10.12
N VAL A 196 -6.66 -12.45 -9.54
CA VAL A 196 -7.08 -12.36 -8.12
C VAL A 196 -5.87 -12.44 -7.20
N PHE A 197 -4.97 -13.40 -7.42
CA PHE A 197 -3.73 -13.53 -6.65
C PHE A 197 -2.89 -12.25 -6.72
N MET A 198 -2.72 -11.68 -7.91
CA MET A 198 -1.95 -10.45 -8.08
C MET A 198 -2.64 -9.23 -7.46
N TRP A 199 -3.97 -9.17 -7.50
CA TRP A 199 -4.75 -8.14 -6.80
C TRP A 199 -4.56 -8.23 -5.29
N PHE A 200 -4.60 -9.44 -4.71
CA PHE A 200 -4.31 -9.65 -3.29
C PHE A 200 -2.85 -9.32 -2.93
N ALA A 201 -1.89 -9.64 -3.79
CA ALA A 201 -0.48 -9.30 -3.58
C ALA A 201 -0.22 -7.78 -3.65
N ASP A 202 -0.91 -7.07 -4.55
CA ASP A 202 -0.79 -5.61 -4.71
C ASP A 202 -1.48 -4.84 -3.59
N LYS A 203 -2.72 -5.20 -3.24
CA LYS A 203 -3.49 -4.57 -2.14
C LYS A 203 -3.15 -5.10 -0.74
N GLY A 204 -2.26 -6.09 -0.64
CA GLY A 204 -1.93 -6.90 0.54
C GLY A 204 -2.31 -6.26 1.87
N LEU A 205 -3.25 -6.90 2.59
CA LEU A 205 -3.83 -6.48 3.88
C LEU A 205 -3.53 -5.01 4.23
N LYS A 206 -3.98 -4.06 3.40
CA LYS A 206 -4.06 -2.68 3.85
C LYS A 206 -5.07 -2.71 4.98
N ASN A 207 -4.58 -2.81 6.21
CA ASN A 207 -5.39 -2.73 7.40
C ASN A 207 -6.14 -1.40 7.29
N PRO A 208 -7.45 -1.40 6.99
CA PRO A 208 -8.20 -0.17 6.75
C PRO A 208 -8.21 0.72 8.01
N LEU A 209 -7.77 0.17 9.15
CA LEU A 209 -7.64 0.83 10.45
C LEU A 209 -6.46 1.79 10.56
N LEU A 210 -5.41 1.69 9.74
CA LEU A 210 -4.26 2.64 9.83
C LEU A 210 -4.57 4.02 9.22
N GLY A 211 -5.57 4.12 8.33
CA GLY A 211 -6.00 5.38 7.73
C GLY A 211 -6.84 6.27 8.66
N LEU A 212 -7.24 5.77 9.83
CA LEU A 212 -8.04 6.50 10.81
C LEU A 212 -7.22 7.19 11.91
N SER A 213 -5.90 6.94 11.98
CA SER A 213 -5.03 7.46 13.05
C SER A 213 -4.36 8.80 12.75
N SER A 214 -4.53 9.37 11.55
CA SER A 214 -3.93 10.66 11.19
C SER A 214 -5.01 11.72 10.95
N ARG A 215 -5.73 12.10 12.01
CA ARG A 215 -6.30 13.44 12.10
C ARG A 215 -5.50 14.19 13.16
N PRO A 216 -4.67 15.19 12.79
CA PRO A 216 -4.18 16.13 13.78
C PRO A 216 -5.39 16.90 14.31
N LEU A 217 -5.55 16.89 15.63
CA LEU A 217 -6.49 17.76 16.33
C LEU A 217 -6.02 19.21 16.09
N SER A 218 -6.76 19.92 15.24
CA SER A 218 -6.75 21.38 15.15
C SER A 218 -7.64 21.97 16.23
#